data_AF-A0AA36MX91-F1
#
_entry.id   AF-A0AA36MX91-F1
#
_cell.length_a   1.000
_cell.length_b   1.000
_cell.length_c   1.000
_cell.angle_alpha   90.00
_cell.angle_beta   90.00
_cell.angle_gamma   90.00
#
_symmetry.space_group_name_H-M   'P 1'
#
loop_
_entity.id
_entity.type
_entity.pdbx_description
1 polymer ?
#
loop_
_entity_poly.entity_id
_entity_poly.type
_entity_poly.pdbx_seq_one_letter_code
_entity_poly.pdbx_strand_id
1 'polypeptide(L)'
;MIEGTYVQVKGLRARAELNGRSGRLLRWIHPSERWEVQLESEDGSQVQGTLSVKKQNLHEFVPELETTYMSRLLPRKLHGAAETPCFPQEFREACERMKSWPKGLSKERALEFLLNGFMAATELRWQRTLSGQHSPQAGKTCFSGLQIGDLLPEYEKQHDFHHFRTNFSNSPPNKVSMCSNSTYVAAGFNDLRLLLDASMEEGASGVHFVGIDLNDFAVTKSLVIAEMLKDTSVPVTHILQVWYSSTWSKGTVSSFKKTIMAMQSSLSSGVRQLLEFWKGAEAPDLQSSRHQWLQYFVSEQRMWDACTIASFVRARDRWAACKYFVTGEVCDENSEQVEVGSITMWALPPHFSCSLPLHNADSIFATMNLEDYLPVPTDGADIVQLFVEDILKKLGRVRNLLVDGRLDIDIWQEEVTLDNCQVIKRISSLAPAGISWSNILDYTDLASFHAIATRCSAKDSCTTHYAYSMEWVKDVYGITLADWCRGRQALRASLLIELETGKALQAFAKETQIHSLLALPGFSCPSRMWMYVTAMHLYPSWVERFVSVSSAAPASVTLRSLGICLPCIMHRRFPTNIYLKWSYGHESSGGTQVSQAIQSFDATLSEVVRNLLPAKRCQ
;
A
#
# COMPACT_ATOMS: atom_id res chain seq x y z
N MET A 1 7.71 35.40 1.55
CA MET A 1 7.20 35.63 0.19
C MET A 1 8.39 35.59 -0.75
N ILE A 2 8.31 34.72 -1.76
CA ILE A 2 9.34 34.48 -2.77
C ILE A 2 8.74 34.71 -4.16
N GLU A 3 9.56 34.94 -5.17
CA GLU A 3 9.09 35.02 -6.56
C GLU A 3 8.33 33.74 -6.95
N GLY A 4 7.26 33.89 -7.71
CA GLY A 4 6.35 32.80 -8.09
C GLY A 4 5.24 32.48 -7.08
N THR A 5 5.28 33.01 -5.85
CA THR A 5 4.22 32.80 -4.84
C THR A 5 2.88 33.37 -5.31
N TYR A 6 1.79 32.62 -5.09
CA TYR A 6 0.43 33.12 -5.26
C TYR A 6 0.00 33.97 -4.06
N VAL A 7 -0.59 35.12 -4.37
CA VAL A 7 -1.01 36.09 -3.37
C VAL A 7 -2.39 36.61 -3.69
N GLN A 8 -3.15 36.90 -2.65
CA GLN A 8 -4.37 37.68 -2.73
C GLN A 8 -4.07 39.10 -2.22
N VAL A 9 -4.49 40.10 -2.98
CA VAL A 9 -4.35 41.50 -2.61
C VAL A 9 -5.37 41.84 -1.53
N LYS A 10 -4.94 42.51 -0.45
CA LYS A 10 -5.81 42.94 0.64
C LYS A 10 -5.46 44.30 1.21
N GLY A 11 -6.45 44.97 1.80
CA GLY A 11 -6.24 46.20 2.56
C GLY A 11 -5.74 47.41 1.76
N LEU A 12 -5.87 47.41 0.43
CA LEU A 12 -5.62 48.60 -0.39
C LEU A 12 -6.76 49.61 -0.17
N ARG A 13 -6.41 50.82 0.26
CA ARG A 13 -7.37 51.91 0.46
C ARG A 13 -7.63 52.72 -0.82
N ALA A 14 -6.57 53.01 -1.58
CA ALA A 14 -6.66 53.84 -2.79
C ALA A 14 -7.21 53.07 -4.02
N ARG A 15 -7.15 51.74 -3.98
CA ARG A 15 -7.62 50.84 -5.05
C ARG A 15 -8.37 49.65 -4.45
N ALA A 16 -9.49 49.95 -3.79
CA ALA A 16 -10.25 48.96 -3.04
C ALA A 16 -10.83 47.85 -3.94
N GLU A 17 -11.07 48.14 -5.22
CA GLU A 17 -11.54 47.22 -6.27
C GLU A 17 -10.56 46.08 -6.56
N LEU A 18 -9.30 46.21 -6.14
CA LEU A 18 -8.29 45.17 -6.28
C LEU A 18 -8.20 44.25 -5.06
N ASN A 19 -8.84 44.59 -3.94
CA ASN A 19 -8.88 43.71 -2.78
C ASN A 19 -9.68 42.44 -3.12
N GLY A 20 -9.15 41.28 -2.72
CA GLY A 20 -9.71 39.99 -3.06
C GLY A 20 -9.21 39.41 -4.39
N ARG A 21 -8.58 40.21 -5.26
CA ARG A 21 -7.99 39.72 -6.51
C ARG A 21 -6.70 38.95 -6.26
N SER A 22 -6.51 37.91 -7.04
CA SER A 22 -5.36 37.01 -6.96
C SER A 22 -4.31 37.35 -8.02
N GLY A 23 -3.07 37.01 -7.73
CA GLY A 23 -1.98 37.17 -8.66
C GLY A 23 -0.72 36.46 -8.20
N ARG A 24 0.32 36.54 -9.04
CA ARG A 24 1.61 35.90 -8.80
C ARG A 24 2.70 36.93 -8.56
N LEU A 25 3.55 36.70 -7.57
CA LEU A 25 4.73 37.53 -7.35
C LEU A 25 5.72 37.34 -8.51
N LEU A 26 6.03 38.41 -9.23
CA LEU A 26 7.04 38.40 -10.29
C LEU A 26 8.42 38.65 -9.71
N ARG A 27 8.58 39.77 -8.99
CA ARG A 27 9.86 40.18 -8.40
C ARG A 27 9.70 41.20 -7.29
N TRP A 28 10.71 41.28 -6.43
CA TRP A 28 10.81 42.31 -5.41
C TRP A 28 11.49 43.57 -5.95
N ILE A 29 10.85 44.72 -5.79
CA ILE A 29 11.36 46.03 -6.20
C ILE A 29 11.97 46.71 -4.99
N HIS A 30 13.28 46.50 -4.79
CA HIS A 30 14.02 47.02 -3.62
C HIS A 30 13.80 48.52 -3.32
N PRO A 31 13.89 49.45 -4.29
CA PRO A 31 13.76 50.88 -4.00
C PRO A 31 12.39 51.32 -3.47
N SER A 32 11.33 50.56 -3.77
CA SER A 32 9.96 50.91 -3.36
C SER A 32 9.40 50.01 -2.27
N GLU A 33 10.19 49.00 -1.84
CA GLU A 33 9.79 47.96 -0.89
C GLU A 33 8.43 47.32 -1.24
N ARG A 34 8.26 47.01 -2.53
CA ARG A 34 7.03 46.44 -3.08
C ARG A 34 7.32 45.22 -3.93
N TRP A 35 6.36 44.31 -3.94
CA TRP A 35 6.31 43.23 -4.90
C TRP A 35 5.64 43.70 -6.18
N GLU A 36 6.22 43.33 -7.31
CA GLU A 36 5.50 43.32 -8.58
C GLU A 36 4.62 42.06 -8.63
N VAL A 37 3.32 42.24 -8.74
CA VAL A 37 2.30 41.19 -8.74
C VAL A 37 1.64 41.15 -10.10
N GLN A 38 1.70 40.03 -10.80
CA GLN A 38 0.92 39.78 -12.01
C GLN A 38 -0.48 39.33 -11.60
N LEU A 39 -1.49 40.16 -11.85
CA LEU A 39 -2.87 39.81 -11.57
C LEU A 39 -3.37 38.80 -12.60
N GLU A 40 -4.08 37.79 -12.13
CA GLU A 40 -4.68 36.74 -12.94
C GLU A 40 -6.21 36.85 -12.84
N SER A 41 -6.92 36.41 -13.88
CA SER A 41 -8.37 36.26 -13.86
C SER A 41 -8.82 35.22 -12.81
N GLU A 42 -10.09 35.26 -12.40
CA GLU A 42 -10.63 34.34 -11.40
C GLU A 42 -10.48 32.86 -11.79
N ASP A 43 -10.40 32.57 -13.09
CA ASP A 43 -10.17 31.24 -13.65
C ASP A 43 -8.69 30.94 -13.98
N GLY A 44 -7.76 31.85 -13.64
CA GLY A 44 -6.32 31.72 -13.86
C GLY A 44 -5.86 31.71 -15.33
N SER A 45 -6.78 31.94 -16.28
CA SER A 45 -6.53 31.75 -17.71
C SER A 45 -5.93 32.96 -18.41
N GLN A 46 -6.10 34.17 -17.85
CA GLN A 46 -5.63 35.42 -18.46
C GLN A 46 -4.93 36.33 -17.47
N VAL A 47 -3.82 36.93 -17.93
CA VAL A 47 -3.10 37.99 -17.22
C VAL A 47 -3.87 39.29 -17.37
N GLN A 48 -4.33 39.86 -16.25
CA GLN A 48 -5.13 41.08 -16.20
C GLN A 48 -4.28 42.35 -15.95
N GLY A 49 -2.95 42.19 -15.85
CA GLY A 49 -1.97 43.26 -15.72
C GLY A 49 -0.97 43.02 -14.59
N THR A 50 -0.08 43.99 -14.35
CA THR A 50 0.85 43.96 -13.21
C THR A 50 0.56 45.09 -12.22
N LEU A 51 0.87 44.87 -10.95
CA LEU A 51 0.59 45.78 -9.84
C LEU A 51 1.74 45.79 -8.84
N SER A 52 2.16 46.96 -8.38
CA SER A 52 3.20 47.08 -7.34
C SER A 52 2.59 47.24 -5.94
N VAL A 53 2.72 46.22 -5.09
CA VAL A 53 2.02 46.10 -3.80
C VAL A 53 2.99 45.90 -2.63
N LYS A 54 2.74 46.58 -1.50
CA LYS A 54 3.51 46.37 -0.27
C LYS A 54 3.22 44.99 0.32
N LYS A 55 4.22 44.36 0.94
CA LYS A 55 4.10 43.03 1.57
C LYS A 55 2.91 42.90 2.52
N GLN A 56 2.61 43.91 3.33
CA GLN A 56 1.48 43.91 4.27
C GLN A 56 0.10 43.86 3.60
N ASN A 57 0.03 44.27 2.33
CA ASN A 57 -1.18 44.28 1.51
C ASN A 57 -1.31 43.01 0.67
N LEU A 58 -0.50 42.00 0.96
CA LEU A 58 -0.52 40.71 0.31
C LEU A 58 -0.79 39.64 1.36
N HIS A 59 -1.67 38.72 1.04
CA HIS A 59 -1.87 37.49 1.78
C HIS A 59 -1.40 36.35 0.90
N GLU A 60 -0.46 35.55 1.39
CA GLU A 60 -0.11 34.32 0.70
C GLU A 60 -1.34 33.41 0.75
N PHE A 61 -1.77 32.96 -0.42
CA PHE A 61 -2.96 32.15 -0.57
C PHE A 61 -2.67 31.11 -1.64
N VAL A 62 -3.22 29.92 -1.45
CA VAL A 62 -3.14 28.83 -2.41
C VAL A 62 -4.46 28.83 -3.16
N PRO A 63 -4.52 29.29 -4.42
CA PRO A 63 -5.73 29.20 -5.22
C PRO A 63 -6.39 27.84 -5.07
N GLU A 64 -7.67 27.85 -4.75
CA GLU A 64 -8.61 26.75 -4.85
C GLU A 64 -8.81 26.38 -6.34
N LEU A 65 -7.71 26.15 -7.05
CA LEU A 65 -7.66 25.74 -8.45
C LEU A 65 -8.10 24.29 -8.62
N GLU A 66 -8.16 23.54 -7.53
CA GLU A 66 -8.70 22.19 -7.56
C GLU A 66 -10.22 22.27 -7.82
N THR A 67 -10.97 23.31 -7.37
CA THR A 67 -12.46 23.26 -7.19
C THR A 67 -13.26 23.41 -8.46
N THR A 68 -12.62 24.00 -9.46
CA THR A 68 -13.23 24.35 -10.72
C THR A 68 -12.65 23.58 -11.89
N TYR A 69 -11.49 22.92 -11.75
CA TYR A 69 -10.87 22.23 -12.87
C TYR A 69 -11.47 20.83 -13.10
N MET A 70 -11.57 20.02 -12.03
CA MET A 70 -12.16 18.67 -12.10
C MET A 70 -13.68 18.70 -12.34
N SER A 71 -14.38 19.69 -11.77
CA SER A 71 -15.82 19.89 -12.00
C SER A 71 -16.16 20.35 -13.43
N ARG A 72 -15.20 20.88 -14.19
CA ARG A 72 -15.33 21.23 -15.62
C ARG A 72 -14.94 20.07 -16.56
N LEU A 73 -14.17 19.10 -16.09
CA LEU A 73 -13.69 17.93 -16.85
C LEU A 73 -14.54 16.67 -16.68
N LEU A 74 -15.40 16.62 -15.65
CA LEU A 74 -16.54 15.70 -15.68
C LEU A 74 -17.35 16.01 -16.96
N PRO A 75 -17.56 15.03 -17.85
CA PRO A 75 -18.14 15.30 -19.16
C PRO A 75 -19.48 16.00 -19.00
N ARG A 76 -19.58 17.25 -19.48
CA ARG A 76 -20.86 17.83 -19.86
C ARG A 76 -21.37 17.04 -21.06
N LYS A 77 -22.01 15.90 -20.79
CA LYS A 77 -22.60 15.00 -21.78
C LYS A 77 -21.70 14.79 -23.01
N LEU A 78 -20.89 13.73 -23.00
CA LEU A 78 -20.48 13.09 -24.26
C LEU A 78 -21.74 12.94 -25.12
N HIS A 79 -21.85 13.75 -26.17
CA HIS A 79 -23.00 13.75 -27.04
C HIS A 79 -23.02 12.40 -27.77
N GLY A 80 -23.90 11.49 -27.33
CA GLY A 80 -24.31 10.33 -28.13
C GLY A 80 -23.89 8.93 -27.66
N ALA A 81 -23.45 8.72 -26.42
CA ALA A 81 -23.28 7.36 -25.87
C ALA A 81 -23.79 7.26 -24.43
N ALA A 82 -24.29 6.07 -24.09
CA ALA A 82 -25.15 5.73 -22.95
C ALA A 82 -24.72 6.26 -21.58
N GLU A 83 -25.74 6.48 -20.74
CA GLU A 83 -25.77 6.71 -19.29
C GLU A 83 -24.41 6.85 -18.57
N THR A 84 -24.21 8.01 -17.94
CA THR A 84 -23.17 8.26 -16.93
C THR A 84 -23.05 7.07 -15.97
N PRO A 85 -21.85 6.57 -15.63
CA PRO A 85 -21.73 5.39 -14.77
C PRO A 85 -22.40 5.65 -13.42
N CYS A 86 -23.53 5.00 -13.14
CA CYS A 86 -24.40 5.28 -12.00
C CYS A 86 -23.91 4.57 -10.72
N PHE A 87 -22.62 4.69 -10.41
CA PHE A 87 -22.03 4.14 -9.18
C PHE A 87 -22.88 4.39 -7.92
N PRO A 88 -23.46 5.59 -7.70
CA PRO A 88 -24.32 5.82 -6.54
C PRO A 88 -25.63 5.01 -6.52
N GLN A 89 -26.19 4.68 -7.69
CA GLN A 89 -27.44 3.93 -7.81
C GLN A 89 -27.19 2.41 -7.68
N GLU A 90 -26.20 1.87 -8.37
CA GLU A 90 -25.75 0.48 -8.17
C GLU A 90 -25.39 0.22 -6.70
N PHE A 91 -24.79 1.21 -6.05
CA PHE A 91 -24.45 1.17 -4.62
C PHE A 91 -25.69 1.20 -3.71
N ARG A 92 -26.67 2.05 -4.03
CA ARG A 92 -27.95 2.06 -3.31
C ARG A 92 -28.64 0.70 -3.41
N GLU A 93 -28.63 0.10 -4.59
CA GLU A 93 -29.14 -1.26 -4.79
C GLU A 93 -28.34 -2.29 -3.99
N ALA A 94 -27.02 -2.12 -3.84
CA ALA A 94 -26.17 -2.93 -2.95
C ALA A 94 -26.61 -2.88 -1.50
N CYS A 95 -26.88 -1.68 -1.04
CA CYS A 95 -27.38 -1.45 0.29
C CYS A 95 -28.77 -2.07 0.50
N GLU A 96 -29.64 -1.97 -0.49
CA GLU A 96 -31.03 -2.43 -0.39
C GLU A 96 -31.14 -3.96 -0.48
N ARG A 97 -30.29 -4.63 -1.27
CA ARG A 97 -30.31 -6.09 -1.41
C ARG A 97 -29.55 -6.84 -0.31
N MET A 98 -28.77 -6.15 0.52
CA MET A 98 -28.13 -6.79 1.68
C MET A 98 -29.18 -7.30 2.68
N LYS A 99 -29.30 -8.63 2.80
CA LYS A 99 -30.26 -9.32 3.67
C LYS A 99 -30.08 -8.97 5.16
N SER A 100 -28.89 -8.55 5.59
CA SER A 100 -28.60 -8.19 6.98
C SER A 100 -27.62 -7.02 7.11
N TRP A 101 -28.09 -5.90 7.66
CA TRP A 101 -27.30 -4.71 7.95
C TRP A 101 -26.69 -4.75 9.35
N PRO A 102 -25.46 -4.22 9.57
CA PRO A 102 -24.87 -4.09 10.91
C PRO A 102 -25.78 -3.29 11.85
N LYS A 103 -26.19 -3.86 13.00
CA LYS A 103 -26.98 -3.14 14.02
C LYS A 103 -26.22 -1.92 14.54
N GLY A 104 -26.94 -0.82 14.80
CA GLY A 104 -26.40 0.40 15.42
C GLY A 104 -25.53 1.28 14.51
N LEU A 105 -25.14 0.81 13.32
CA LEU A 105 -24.61 1.68 12.28
C LEU A 105 -25.76 2.09 11.36
N SER A 106 -26.00 3.39 11.27
CA SER A 106 -27.08 3.89 10.43
C SER A 106 -26.70 3.71 8.95
N LYS A 107 -27.67 3.36 8.08
CA LYS A 107 -27.45 3.23 6.63
C LYS A 107 -26.80 4.50 6.06
N GLU A 108 -27.09 5.63 6.71
CA GLU A 108 -26.58 6.96 6.40
C GLU A 108 -25.06 7.05 6.61
N ARG A 109 -24.44 6.42 7.62
CA ARG A 109 -22.98 6.47 7.81
C ARG A 109 -22.22 5.60 6.80
N ALA A 110 -22.78 4.45 6.43
CA ALA A 110 -22.22 3.63 5.35
C ALA A 110 -22.36 4.35 4.01
N LEU A 111 -23.53 4.96 3.76
CA LEU A 111 -23.75 5.82 2.61
C LEU A 111 -22.80 7.01 2.63
N GLU A 112 -22.52 7.62 3.77
CA GLU A 112 -21.54 8.70 3.91
C GLU A 112 -20.13 8.24 3.56
N PHE A 113 -19.67 7.08 4.02
CA PHE A 113 -18.37 6.51 3.63
C PHE A 113 -18.27 6.31 2.11
N LEU A 114 -19.34 5.81 1.49
CA LEU A 114 -19.34 5.44 0.07
C LEU A 114 -19.58 6.66 -0.83
N LEU A 115 -20.38 7.61 -0.37
CA LEU A 115 -20.45 8.97 -0.93
C LEU A 115 -19.12 9.68 -0.77
N ASN A 116 -18.40 9.54 0.35
CA ASN A 116 -17.07 10.11 0.49
C ASN A 116 -16.09 9.47 -0.49
N GLY A 117 -16.16 8.16 -0.74
CA GLY A 117 -15.37 7.52 -1.81
C GLY A 117 -15.73 7.98 -3.21
N PHE A 118 -17.02 8.16 -3.49
CA PHE A 118 -17.51 8.71 -4.77
C PHE A 118 -17.11 10.17 -4.94
N MET A 119 -17.32 11.00 -3.92
CA MET A 119 -16.92 12.41 -3.91
C MET A 119 -15.41 12.51 -3.98
N ALA A 120 -14.64 11.67 -3.29
CA ALA A 120 -13.21 11.61 -3.50
C ALA A 120 -12.85 11.26 -4.95
N ALA A 121 -13.53 10.27 -5.52
CA ALA A 121 -13.35 9.85 -6.91
C ALA A 121 -13.73 10.94 -7.93
N THR A 122 -14.75 11.77 -7.64
CA THR A 122 -15.37 12.69 -8.61
C THR A 122 -15.15 14.18 -8.32
N GLU A 123 -14.84 14.51 -7.06
CA GLU A 123 -14.69 15.84 -6.49
C GLU A 123 -13.54 15.92 -5.44
N LEU A 124 -12.43 16.51 -5.84
CA LEU A 124 -11.98 17.77 -5.24
C LEU A 124 -11.61 17.93 -3.74
N ARG A 125 -11.75 16.94 -2.86
CA ARG A 125 -11.24 17.05 -1.46
C ARG A 125 -9.77 16.64 -1.32
N TRP A 126 -8.93 17.01 -2.29
CA TRP A 126 -7.52 16.58 -2.35
C TRP A 126 -6.56 17.46 -1.52
N GLN A 127 -6.97 18.68 -1.13
CA GLN A 127 -6.11 19.68 -0.49
C GLN A 127 -5.52 19.28 0.88
N ARG A 128 -6.17 18.38 1.65
CA ARG A 128 -5.80 18.12 3.06
C ARG A 128 -4.85 16.94 3.28
N THR A 129 -4.82 15.96 2.38
CA THR A 129 -4.20 14.66 2.70
C THR A 129 -2.69 14.60 2.43
N LEU A 130 -2.19 15.35 1.44
CA LEU A 130 -0.78 15.25 1.03
C LEU A 130 0.13 16.31 1.68
N SER A 131 -0.42 17.46 2.08
CA SER A 131 0.38 18.55 2.67
C SER A 131 0.81 18.29 4.11
N GLY A 132 0.03 17.51 4.88
CA GLY A 132 0.28 17.25 6.30
C GLY A 132 1.04 15.96 6.62
N GLN A 133 0.92 14.91 5.80
CA GLN A 133 1.40 13.57 6.18
C GLN A 133 2.77 13.17 5.60
N HIS A 134 3.25 13.81 4.54
CA HIS A 134 4.24 13.13 3.67
C HIS A 134 5.47 13.93 3.28
N SER A 135 5.79 14.98 4.02
CA SER A 135 7.18 15.43 4.05
C SER A 135 7.50 16.10 5.39
N PRO A 136 7.87 15.31 6.43
CA PRO A 136 8.49 15.86 7.64
C PRO A 136 9.72 16.73 7.29
N GLN A 137 10.35 16.48 6.15
CA GLN A 137 11.50 17.21 5.64
C GLN A 137 11.09 18.50 4.90
N ALA A 138 9.89 18.60 4.30
CA ALA A 138 9.38 19.81 3.62
C ALA A 138 9.35 21.06 4.50
N GLY A 139 9.19 20.86 5.81
CA GLY A 139 9.21 21.93 6.80
C GLY A 139 10.60 22.22 7.39
N LYS A 140 11.60 21.34 7.24
CA LYS A 140 12.85 21.38 8.02
C LYS A 140 14.11 21.62 7.18
N THR A 141 14.15 21.24 5.91
CA THR A 141 15.32 21.47 5.03
C THR A 141 15.12 22.65 4.09
N CYS A 142 16.16 23.46 3.89
CA CYS A 142 16.17 24.50 2.87
C CYS A 142 16.26 23.81 1.49
N PHE A 143 15.14 23.76 0.76
CA PHE A 143 15.05 23.13 -0.57
C PHE A 143 15.79 23.88 -1.69
N SER A 144 16.47 24.98 -1.36
CA SER A 144 17.31 25.70 -2.31
C SER A 144 18.56 24.89 -2.62
N GLY A 145 18.48 23.95 -3.56
CA GLY A 145 19.62 23.16 -4.02
C GLY A 145 19.31 21.71 -4.38
N LEU A 146 18.16 21.17 -3.98
CA LEU A 146 17.78 19.79 -4.32
C LEU A 146 17.32 19.68 -5.78
N GLN A 147 17.85 18.68 -6.48
CA GLN A 147 17.46 18.27 -7.81
C GLN A 147 16.59 17.01 -7.76
N ILE A 148 15.66 16.88 -8.71
CA ILE A 148 14.83 15.69 -8.83
C ILE A 148 15.73 14.44 -8.94
N GLY A 149 15.43 13.43 -8.12
CA GLY A 149 16.21 12.21 -7.99
C GLY A 149 17.27 12.25 -6.89
N ASP A 150 17.49 13.42 -6.27
CA ASP A 150 18.40 13.53 -5.13
C ASP A 150 17.94 12.64 -3.97
N LEU A 151 18.91 11.96 -3.37
CA LEU A 151 18.72 11.15 -2.18
C LEU A 151 18.68 12.05 -0.95
N LEU A 152 17.62 11.93 -0.19
CA LEU A 152 17.42 12.68 1.04
C LEU A 152 18.20 12.04 2.19
N PRO A 153 18.67 12.82 3.19
CA PRO A 153 19.36 12.28 4.35
C PRO A 153 18.51 11.21 5.06
N GLU A 154 19.16 10.15 5.52
CA GLU A 154 18.51 9.18 6.40
C GLU A 154 18.08 9.90 7.69
N TYR A 155 16.81 9.73 8.05
CA TYR A 155 16.26 10.26 9.29
C TYR A 155 16.13 9.11 10.31
N GLU A 156 16.02 9.46 11.59
CA GLU A 156 15.82 8.48 12.65
C GLU A 156 14.52 7.71 12.42
N LYS A 157 14.66 6.43 12.07
CA LYS A 157 13.54 5.53 11.84
C LYS A 157 13.02 5.03 13.20
N GLN A 158 11.74 5.24 13.47
CA GLN A 158 11.10 4.73 14.68
C GLN A 158 10.43 3.39 14.41
N HIS A 159 10.76 2.39 15.23
CA HIS A 159 10.13 1.08 15.26
C HIS A 159 8.99 1.09 16.29
N ASP A 160 7.73 0.92 15.85
CA ASP A 160 6.56 0.86 16.76
C ASP A 160 5.71 -0.41 16.57
N PHE A 161 6.34 -1.51 16.14
CA PHE A 161 5.63 -2.77 15.87
C PHE A 161 5.17 -3.50 17.15
N HIS A 162 5.60 -3.04 18.33
CA HIS A 162 5.18 -3.57 19.62
C HIS A 162 3.79 -3.12 20.05
N HIS A 163 3.25 -2.04 19.45
CA HIS A 163 2.07 -1.35 19.98
C HIS A 163 0.85 -1.49 19.08
N PHE A 164 0.84 -2.50 18.21
CA PHE A 164 -0.34 -2.83 17.44
C PHE A 164 -0.35 -4.26 16.92
N ARG A 165 -1.53 -4.70 16.46
CA ARG A 165 -1.70 -5.94 15.71
C ARG A 165 -2.21 -5.66 14.31
N THR A 166 -1.80 -6.51 13.37
CA THR A 166 -2.42 -6.61 12.05
C THR A 166 -2.96 -8.02 11.87
N ASN A 167 -4.03 -8.19 11.09
CA ASN A 167 -4.64 -9.51 10.91
C ASN A 167 -3.98 -10.34 9.81
N PHE A 168 -3.37 -9.67 8.84
CA PHE A 168 -2.68 -10.27 7.71
C PHE A 168 -1.77 -9.23 7.08
N SER A 169 -0.86 -9.68 6.22
CA SER A 169 0.10 -8.84 5.51
C SER A 169 -0.58 -7.71 4.75
N ASN A 170 0.01 -6.52 4.80
CA ASN A 170 -0.55 -5.33 4.17
C ASN A 170 -0.02 -5.08 2.75
N SER A 171 0.84 -5.97 2.26
CA SER A 171 1.44 -5.93 0.94
C SER A 171 1.59 -7.35 0.40
N PRO A 172 1.49 -7.57 -0.93
CA PRO A 172 1.88 -8.84 -1.50
C PRO A 172 3.38 -9.10 -1.26
N PRO A 173 3.77 -10.33 -0.87
CA PRO A 173 5.15 -10.68 -0.58
C PRO A 173 6.00 -10.76 -1.85
N ASN A 174 7.32 -10.84 -1.66
CA ASN A 174 8.24 -11.23 -2.73
C ASN A 174 7.89 -12.61 -3.29
N LYS A 175 7.94 -12.77 -4.61
CA LYS A 175 7.86 -14.09 -5.25
C LYS A 175 9.17 -14.85 -5.00
N VAL A 176 9.12 -15.85 -4.14
CA VAL A 176 10.27 -16.72 -3.77
C VAL A 176 10.18 -18.05 -4.51
N SER A 177 11.33 -18.59 -4.92
CA SER A 177 11.45 -19.95 -5.45
C SER A 177 12.17 -20.84 -4.44
N MET A 178 11.55 -21.98 -4.14
CA MET A 178 11.96 -22.90 -3.09
C MET A 178 12.40 -24.25 -3.68
N CYS A 179 13.60 -24.68 -3.31
CA CYS A 179 14.27 -25.89 -3.79
C CYS A 179 14.29 -26.99 -2.71
N SER A 180 14.53 -28.23 -3.10
CA SER A 180 14.65 -29.37 -2.17
C SER A 180 15.72 -29.18 -1.09
N ASN A 181 15.51 -29.80 0.07
CA ASN A 181 16.48 -29.92 1.16
C ASN A 181 17.08 -28.56 1.58
N SER A 182 16.26 -27.52 1.56
CA SER A 182 16.69 -26.14 1.73
C SER A 182 15.84 -25.44 2.80
N THR A 183 16.48 -24.56 3.56
CA THR A 183 15.80 -23.74 4.58
C THR A 183 15.55 -22.33 4.06
N TYR A 184 14.32 -21.84 4.26
CA TYR A 184 13.88 -20.50 3.92
C TYR A 184 13.40 -19.77 5.16
N VAL A 185 13.94 -18.58 5.40
CA VAL A 185 13.60 -17.76 6.57
C VAL A 185 12.76 -16.56 6.15
N ALA A 186 11.72 -16.24 6.91
CA ALA A 186 10.90 -15.05 6.73
C ALA A 186 10.97 -14.18 8.00
N ALA A 187 11.70 -13.07 7.95
CA ALA A 187 11.87 -12.15 9.07
C ALA A 187 10.86 -10.99 9.01
N GLY A 188 10.16 -10.76 10.13
CA GLY A 188 9.04 -9.81 10.21
C GLY A 188 7.85 -10.26 9.36
N PHE A 189 7.65 -11.59 9.28
CA PHE A 189 6.78 -12.20 8.27
C PHE A 189 5.31 -11.80 8.42
N ASN A 190 4.87 -11.40 9.62
CA ASN A 190 3.50 -11.04 10.00
C ASN A 190 2.46 -12.18 9.85
N ASP A 191 2.43 -12.86 8.69
CA ASP A 191 1.64 -14.06 8.43
C ASP A 191 2.30 -14.97 7.40
N LEU A 192 1.77 -16.18 7.22
CA LEU A 192 2.34 -17.21 6.33
C LEU A 192 2.12 -16.91 4.83
N ARG A 193 1.82 -15.67 4.43
CA ARG A 193 1.45 -15.33 3.05
C ARG A 193 2.58 -15.59 2.06
N LEU A 194 3.82 -15.44 2.49
CA LEU A 194 5.00 -15.77 1.68
C LEU A 194 4.95 -17.21 1.15
N LEU A 195 4.46 -18.17 1.94
CA LEU A 195 4.30 -19.58 1.51
C LEU A 195 3.19 -19.77 0.48
N LEU A 196 2.11 -18.99 0.57
CA LEU A 196 1.02 -19.06 -0.40
C LEU A 196 1.48 -18.61 -1.80
N ASP A 197 2.39 -17.64 -1.87
CA ASP A 197 2.89 -17.09 -3.14
C ASP A 197 4.24 -17.67 -3.58
N ALA A 198 4.91 -18.47 -2.74
CA ALA A 198 6.14 -19.15 -3.10
C ALA A 198 5.91 -20.15 -4.26
N SER A 199 6.86 -20.20 -5.17
CA SER A 199 6.99 -21.28 -6.16
C SER A 199 7.86 -22.38 -5.56
N MET A 200 7.43 -23.63 -5.71
CA MET A 200 8.21 -24.79 -5.30
C MET A 200 8.68 -25.49 -6.57
N GLU A 201 9.95 -25.88 -6.63
CA GLU A 201 10.45 -26.73 -7.71
C GLU A 201 9.64 -28.03 -7.80
N GLU A 202 9.47 -28.54 -9.02
CA GLU A 202 8.73 -29.77 -9.23
C GLU A 202 9.41 -30.93 -8.48
N GLY A 203 8.63 -31.69 -7.71
CA GLY A 203 9.16 -32.75 -6.87
C GLY A 203 9.94 -32.29 -5.63
N ALA A 204 10.01 -30.98 -5.32
CA ALA A 204 10.77 -30.49 -4.17
C ALA A 204 10.30 -31.12 -2.85
N SER A 205 11.25 -31.59 -2.03
CA SER A 205 10.99 -32.21 -0.72
C SER A 205 12.02 -31.78 0.31
N GLY A 206 11.72 -31.92 1.60
CA GLY A 206 12.62 -31.51 2.67
C GLY A 206 12.81 -29.99 2.74
N VAL A 207 11.79 -29.23 2.32
CA VAL A 207 11.82 -27.76 2.43
C VAL A 207 11.44 -27.37 3.85
N HIS A 208 12.28 -26.56 4.49
CA HIS A 208 12.04 -26.08 5.84
C HIS A 208 11.79 -24.58 5.82
N PHE A 209 10.63 -24.16 6.30
CA PHE A 209 10.25 -22.75 6.40
C PHE A 209 10.30 -22.28 7.85
N VAL A 210 10.97 -21.15 8.09
CA VAL A 210 11.08 -20.54 9.41
C VAL A 210 10.53 -19.12 9.38
N GLY A 211 9.34 -18.91 9.97
CA GLY A 211 8.77 -17.59 10.20
C GLY A 211 9.28 -16.99 11.51
N ILE A 212 9.77 -15.75 11.48
CA ILE A 212 10.27 -15.05 12.68
C ILE A 212 9.56 -13.72 12.79
N ASP A 213 8.83 -13.51 13.89
CA ASP A 213 8.18 -12.24 14.19
C ASP A 213 8.24 -11.95 15.68
N LEU A 214 8.33 -10.68 16.01
CA LEU A 214 8.33 -10.20 17.39
C LEU A 214 6.90 -10.17 17.95
N ASN A 215 5.90 -9.94 17.11
CA ASN A 215 4.54 -9.63 17.52
C ASN A 215 3.79 -10.88 18.00
N ASP A 216 3.41 -10.89 19.29
CA ASP A 216 2.71 -12.02 19.92
C ASP A 216 1.45 -12.44 19.14
N PHE A 217 0.69 -11.47 18.61
CA PHE A 217 -0.55 -11.76 17.87
C PHE A 217 -0.28 -12.43 16.53
N ALA A 218 0.66 -11.87 15.75
CA ALA A 218 1.07 -12.42 14.45
C ALA A 218 1.58 -13.87 14.59
N VAL A 219 2.45 -14.11 15.58
CA VAL A 219 3.00 -15.44 15.86
C VAL A 219 1.90 -16.41 16.29
N THR A 220 1.06 -16.02 17.26
CA THR A 220 -0.01 -16.91 17.76
C THR A 220 -0.96 -17.30 16.65
N LYS A 221 -1.44 -16.33 15.86
CA LYS A 221 -2.38 -16.59 14.76
C LYS A 221 -1.76 -17.50 13.69
N SER A 222 -0.50 -17.25 13.33
CA SER A 222 0.22 -18.05 12.34
C SER A 222 0.48 -19.49 12.80
N LEU A 223 0.77 -19.70 14.09
CA LEU A 223 0.86 -21.03 14.69
C LEU A 223 -0.46 -21.80 14.57
N VAL A 224 -1.59 -21.16 14.90
CA VAL A 224 -2.91 -21.80 14.76
C VAL A 224 -3.19 -22.15 13.30
N ILE A 225 -2.91 -21.24 12.35
CA ILE A 225 -3.09 -21.49 10.92
C ILE A 225 -2.22 -22.65 10.43
N ALA A 226 -0.96 -22.73 10.87
CA ALA A 226 -0.06 -23.82 10.53
C ALA A 226 -0.60 -25.18 11.03
N GLU A 227 -1.12 -25.24 12.26
CA GLU A 227 -1.73 -26.45 12.80
C GLU A 227 -3.05 -26.81 12.08
N MET A 228 -3.89 -25.83 11.76
CA MET A 228 -5.10 -26.06 10.95
C MET A 228 -4.76 -26.56 9.53
N LEU A 229 -3.64 -26.13 8.95
CA LEU A 229 -3.20 -26.60 7.64
C LEU A 229 -2.78 -28.08 7.66
N LYS A 230 -2.18 -28.55 8.77
CA LYS A 230 -1.77 -29.95 8.97
C LYS A 230 -2.95 -30.90 9.21
N ASP A 231 -4.06 -30.43 9.79
CA ASP A 231 -5.26 -31.24 10.03
C ASP A 231 -6.14 -31.33 8.76
N THR A 232 -6.10 -32.46 8.07
CA THR A 232 -6.91 -32.70 6.85
C THR A 232 -8.43 -32.72 7.11
N SER A 233 -8.85 -32.89 8.37
CA SER A 233 -10.27 -32.81 8.74
C SER A 233 -10.80 -31.38 8.82
N VAL A 234 -9.93 -30.38 8.79
CA VAL A 234 -10.30 -28.97 8.76
C VAL A 234 -10.49 -28.52 7.30
N PRO A 235 -11.67 -28.03 6.88
CA PRO A 235 -11.83 -27.43 5.56
C PRO A 235 -10.89 -26.24 5.32
N VAL A 236 -10.29 -26.13 4.12
CA VAL A 236 -9.45 -24.96 3.76
C VAL A 236 -10.22 -23.65 3.79
N THR A 237 -11.54 -23.69 3.62
CA THR A 237 -12.45 -22.54 3.77
C THR A 237 -12.46 -22.00 5.20
N HIS A 238 -12.33 -22.86 6.22
CA HIS A 238 -12.23 -22.42 7.61
C HIS A 238 -10.91 -21.69 7.85
N ILE A 239 -9.81 -22.15 7.23
CA ILE A 239 -8.49 -21.50 7.31
C ILE A 239 -8.54 -20.13 6.63
N LEU A 240 -9.15 -20.05 5.45
CA LEU A 240 -9.39 -18.78 4.75
C LEU A 240 -10.14 -17.78 5.65
N GLN A 241 -11.20 -18.23 6.35
CA GLN A 241 -11.97 -17.39 7.26
C GLN A 241 -11.16 -16.95 8.48
N VAL A 242 -10.41 -17.85 9.12
CA VAL A 242 -9.52 -17.51 10.25
C VAL A 242 -8.47 -16.49 9.83
N TRP A 243 -7.97 -16.60 8.61
CA TRP A 243 -6.92 -15.72 8.10
C TRP A 243 -7.47 -14.35 7.70
N TYR A 244 -8.45 -14.28 6.79
CA TYR A 244 -8.82 -13.05 6.08
C TYR A 244 -10.21 -12.48 6.42
N SER A 245 -11.05 -13.20 7.17
CA SER A 245 -12.42 -12.78 7.47
C SER A 245 -12.56 -12.12 8.84
N SER A 246 -13.39 -11.08 8.93
CA SER A 246 -13.79 -10.46 10.20
C SER A 246 -14.92 -11.23 10.90
N THR A 247 -15.59 -12.14 10.18
CA THR A 247 -16.71 -12.96 10.66
C THR A 247 -16.53 -14.41 10.24
N TRP A 248 -17.07 -15.35 11.01
CA TRP A 248 -16.88 -16.78 10.83
C TRP A 248 -18.20 -17.55 10.80
N SER A 249 -18.19 -18.70 10.11
CA SER A 249 -19.20 -19.76 10.26
C SER A 249 -19.03 -20.48 11.60
N LYS A 250 -20.09 -21.17 12.06
CA LYS A 250 -19.96 -22.08 13.23
C LYS A 250 -18.97 -23.21 12.97
N GLY A 251 -18.92 -23.73 11.73
CA GLY A 251 -17.92 -24.73 11.33
C GLY A 251 -16.50 -24.25 11.56
N THR A 252 -16.20 -23.00 11.16
CA THR A 252 -14.91 -22.36 11.38
C THR A 252 -14.57 -22.22 12.86
N VAL A 253 -15.54 -21.82 13.70
CA VAL A 253 -15.34 -21.77 15.17
C VAL A 253 -14.99 -23.15 15.71
N SER A 254 -15.73 -24.19 15.30
CA SER A 254 -15.47 -25.57 15.75
C SER A 254 -14.08 -26.06 15.35
N SER A 255 -13.66 -25.83 14.10
CA SER A 255 -12.31 -26.19 13.64
C SER A 255 -11.21 -25.41 14.36
N PHE A 256 -11.40 -24.10 14.54
CA PHE A 256 -10.46 -23.25 15.28
C PHE A 256 -10.33 -23.72 16.73
N LYS A 257 -11.45 -23.91 17.44
CA LYS A 257 -11.49 -24.38 18.84
C LYS A 257 -10.84 -25.75 18.99
N LYS A 258 -11.19 -26.71 18.13
CA LYS A 258 -10.58 -28.05 18.13
C LYS A 258 -9.05 -27.95 18.01
N THR A 259 -8.56 -27.12 17.09
CA THR A 259 -7.13 -26.94 16.83
C THR A 259 -6.43 -26.36 18.05
N ILE A 260 -6.90 -25.22 18.57
CA ILE A 260 -6.21 -24.55 19.70
C ILE A 260 -6.26 -25.38 20.98
N MET A 261 -7.29 -26.20 21.19
CA MET A 261 -7.38 -27.09 22.35
C MET A 261 -6.34 -28.21 22.31
N ALA A 262 -5.92 -28.64 21.11
CA ALA A 262 -4.89 -29.66 20.93
C ALA A 262 -3.45 -29.10 21.03
N MET A 263 -3.27 -27.78 20.92
CA MET A 263 -1.96 -27.14 20.96
C MET A 263 -1.34 -27.15 22.37
N GLN A 264 -0.05 -27.49 22.45
CA GLN A 264 0.72 -27.65 23.69
C GLN A 264 1.28 -26.32 24.26
N SER A 265 1.83 -26.38 25.47
CA SER A 265 2.15 -25.23 26.33
C SER A 265 3.58 -24.68 26.23
N SER A 266 4.47 -25.25 25.41
CA SER A 266 5.89 -24.83 25.27
C SER A 266 6.09 -23.53 24.46
N LEU A 267 5.18 -22.57 24.62
CA LEU A 267 5.15 -21.29 23.91
C LEU A 267 5.71 -20.15 24.79
N SER A 268 6.12 -19.04 24.18
CA SER A 268 6.50 -17.82 24.90
C SER A 268 5.31 -17.26 25.71
N SER A 269 5.58 -16.40 26.70
CA SER A 269 4.55 -15.96 27.65
C SER A 269 3.39 -15.21 26.99
N GLY A 270 3.65 -14.38 25.98
CA GLY A 270 2.62 -13.62 25.26
C GLY A 270 1.76 -14.51 24.36
N VAL A 271 2.41 -15.36 23.57
CA VAL A 271 1.75 -16.35 22.70
C VAL A 271 0.86 -17.30 23.52
N ARG A 272 1.38 -17.81 24.65
CA ARG A 272 0.61 -18.68 25.55
C ARG A 272 -0.62 -17.96 26.11
N GLN A 273 -0.50 -16.71 26.53
CA GLN A 273 -1.63 -15.93 27.06
C GLN A 273 -2.75 -15.75 26.03
N LEU A 274 -2.40 -15.41 24.78
CA LEU A 274 -3.39 -15.27 23.70
C LEU A 274 -4.07 -16.60 23.39
N LEU A 275 -3.31 -17.68 23.30
CA LEU A 275 -3.85 -19.01 23.02
C LEU A 275 -4.79 -19.48 24.14
N GLU A 276 -4.40 -19.35 25.41
CA GLU A 276 -5.25 -19.72 26.55
C GLU A 276 -6.51 -18.86 26.65
N PHE A 277 -6.39 -17.57 26.36
CA PHE A 277 -7.57 -16.70 26.28
C PHE A 277 -8.52 -17.17 25.17
N TRP A 278 -8.02 -17.44 23.96
CA TRP A 278 -8.84 -17.92 22.86
C TRP A 278 -9.45 -19.28 23.10
N LYS A 279 -8.84 -20.15 23.92
CA LYS A 279 -9.45 -21.42 24.36
C LYS A 279 -10.76 -21.16 25.11
N GLY A 280 -10.76 -20.21 26.04
CA GLY A 280 -11.94 -19.85 26.85
C GLY A 280 -12.91 -18.84 26.21
N ALA A 281 -12.47 -18.06 25.22
CA ALA A 281 -13.28 -16.97 24.66
C ALA A 281 -14.54 -17.46 23.95
N GLU A 282 -15.67 -16.81 24.21
CA GLU A 282 -16.88 -16.98 23.39
C GLU A 282 -16.72 -16.30 22.03
N ALA A 283 -17.43 -16.81 21.03
CA ALA A 283 -17.43 -16.18 19.71
C ALA A 283 -18.14 -14.82 19.78
N PRO A 284 -17.50 -13.72 19.32
CA PRO A 284 -18.11 -12.40 19.30
C PRO A 284 -19.43 -12.38 18.51
N ASP A 285 -20.35 -11.49 18.87
CA ASP A 285 -21.59 -11.30 18.13
C ASP A 285 -21.32 -10.83 16.68
N LEU A 286 -22.04 -11.41 15.72
CA LEU A 286 -21.89 -11.12 14.30
C LEU A 286 -22.16 -9.64 13.98
N GLN A 287 -23.23 -9.09 14.54
CA GLN A 287 -23.67 -7.73 14.24
C GLN A 287 -22.65 -6.70 14.75
N SER A 288 -22.18 -6.89 15.98
CA SER A 288 -21.17 -6.06 16.62
C SER A 288 -19.81 -6.15 15.91
N SER A 289 -19.47 -7.32 15.36
CA SER A 289 -18.22 -7.52 14.61
C SER A 289 -18.25 -6.83 13.25
N ARG A 290 -19.35 -6.94 12.50
CA ARG A 290 -19.54 -6.17 11.25
C ARG A 290 -19.56 -4.67 11.51
N HIS A 291 -20.17 -4.24 12.63
CA HIS A 291 -20.14 -2.83 13.04
C HIS A 291 -18.72 -2.32 13.25
N GLN A 292 -17.91 -3.04 14.05
CA GLN A 292 -16.51 -2.67 14.30
C GLN A 292 -15.66 -2.67 13.02
N TRP A 293 -15.87 -3.66 12.15
CA TRP A 293 -15.23 -3.72 10.84
C TRP A 293 -15.54 -2.48 10.00
N LEU A 294 -16.82 -2.14 9.81
CA LEU A 294 -17.20 -0.99 8.99
C LEU A 294 -16.82 0.34 9.66
N GLN A 295 -16.95 0.45 10.98
CA GLN A 295 -16.58 1.65 11.74
C GLN A 295 -15.14 2.07 11.47
N TYR A 296 -14.27 1.09 11.25
CA TYR A 296 -12.88 1.30 10.95
C TYR A 296 -12.67 2.02 9.59
N PHE A 297 -13.43 1.65 8.54
CA PHE A 297 -13.35 2.31 7.22
C PHE A 297 -14.05 3.68 7.18
N VAL A 298 -15.14 3.87 7.94
CA VAL A 298 -15.88 5.14 7.96
C VAL A 298 -15.23 6.22 8.86
N SER A 299 -14.08 5.92 9.46
CA SER A 299 -13.32 6.89 10.27
C SER A 299 -12.75 8.02 9.42
N GLU A 300 -12.53 9.20 10.00
CA GLU A 300 -12.03 10.36 9.24
C GLU A 300 -10.71 10.09 8.51
N GLN A 301 -9.89 9.20 9.06
CA GLN A 301 -8.59 8.82 8.49
C GLN A 301 -8.68 7.81 7.34
N ARG A 302 -9.83 7.14 7.18
CA ARG A 302 -10.04 5.99 6.29
C ARG A 302 -11.20 6.18 5.32
N MET A 303 -11.96 7.28 5.43
CA MET A 303 -13.14 7.53 4.59
C MET A 303 -12.85 7.53 3.07
N TRP A 304 -11.58 7.70 2.69
CA TRP A 304 -11.09 7.73 1.31
C TRP A 304 -10.93 6.33 0.69
N ASP A 305 -10.93 5.27 1.49
CA ASP A 305 -10.71 3.92 0.98
C ASP A 305 -11.82 3.45 0.05
N ALA A 306 -13.01 4.04 0.16
CA ALA A 306 -14.11 3.79 -0.76
C ALA A 306 -13.79 4.21 -2.22
N CYS A 307 -12.75 5.02 -2.48
CA CYS A 307 -12.23 5.25 -3.84
C CYS A 307 -11.84 3.95 -4.55
N THR A 308 -11.39 2.95 -3.79
CA THR A 308 -11.10 1.61 -4.27
C THR A 308 -12.28 1.03 -5.05
N ILE A 309 -13.46 1.13 -4.45
CA ILE A 309 -14.70 0.56 -4.99
C ILE A 309 -15.05 1.29 -6.28
N ALA A 310 -15.00 2.63 -6.28
CA ALA A 310 -15.28 3.44 -7.47
C ALA A 310 -14.31 3.17 -8.62
N SER A 311 -13.13 2.62 -8.33
CA SER A 311 -12.10 2.36 -9.33
C SER A 311 -12.31 1.11 -10.16
N PHE A 312 -13.15 0.16 -9.74
CA PHE A 312 -13.41 -1.04 -10.55
C PHE A 312 -14.34 -0.73 -11.73
N VAL A 313 -13.98 -1.25 -12.92
CA VAL A 313 -14.75 -1.06 -14.16
C VAL A 313 -16.06 -1.84 -14.15
N ARG A 314 -16.04 -3.10 -13.67
CA ARG A 314 -17.23 -3.96 -13.69
C ARG A 314 -18.10 -3.70 -12.46
N ALA A 315 -19.41 -3.57 -12.66
CA ALA A 315 -20.37 -3.40 -11.56
C ALA A 315 -20.32 -4.54 -10.53
N ARG A 316 -20.05 -5.77 -10.97
CA ARG A 316 -19.92 -6.94 -10.09
C ARG A 316 -18.72 -6.84 -9.12
N ASP A 317 -17.59 -6.27 -9.57
CA ASP A 317 -16.42 -6.06 -8.72
C ASP A 317 -16.68 -4.98 -7.68
N ARG A 318 -17.32 -3.89 -8.10
CA ARG A 318 -17.78 -2.83 -7.19
C ARG A 318 -18.70 -3.39 -6.12
N TRP A 319 -19.64 -4.24 -6.52
CA TRP A 319 -20.56 -4.90 -5.60
C TRP A 319 -19.84 -5.78 -4.58
N ALA A 320 -18.94 -6.64 -5.04
CA ALA A 320 -18.19 -7.54 -4.19
C ALA A 320 -17.31 -6.77 -3.19
N ALA A 321 -16.64 -5.72 -3.66
CA ALA A 321 -15.86 -4.83 -2.81
C ALA A 321 -16.74 -4.10 -1.77
N CYS A 322 -17.89 -3.55 -2.17
CA CYS A 322 -18.87 -2.97 -1.24
C CYS A 322 -19.27 -3.97 -0.15
N LYS A 323 -19.65 -5.19 -0.52
CA LYS A 323 -20.01 -6.24 0.43
C LYS A 323 -18.87 -6.50 1.41
N TYR A 324 -17.64 -6.64 0.91
CA TYR A 324 -16.46 -6.85 1.74
C TYR A 324 -16.20 -5.69 2.72
N PHE A 325 -16.22 -4.43 2.27
CA PHE A 325 -15.99 -3.30 3.17
C PHE A 325 -17.09 -3.14 4.22
N VAL A 326 -18.33 -3.50 3.90
CA VAL A 326 -19.46 -3.44 4.86
C VAL A 326 -19.42 -4.58 5.87
N THR A 327 -19.01 -5.77 5.46
CA THR A 327 -19.18 -6.99 6.28
C THR A 327 -17.87 -7.59 6.79
N GLY A 328 -16.78 -7.41 6.06
CA GLY A 328 -15.48 -8.04 6.27
C GLY A 328 -15.45 -9.53 5.92
N GLU A 329 -16.43 -9.97 5.14
CA GLU A 329 -16.59 -11.35 4.71
C GLU A 329 -15.85 -11.62 3.41
N VAL A 330 -15.07 -12.70 3.41
CA VAL A 330 -14.42 -13.22 2.19
C VAL A 330 -15.19 -14.38 1.57
N CYS A 331 -16.06 -15.06 2.31
CA CYS A 331 -16.87 -16.16 1.78
C CYS A 331 -18.22 -15.68 1.23
N ASP A 332 -18.73 -16.36 0.21
CA ASP A 332 -20.05 -16.11 -0.35
C ASP A 332 -21.16 -16.77 0.50
N GLU A 333 -22.43 -16.48 0.20
CA GLU A 333 -23.56 -17.09 0.93
C GLU A 333 -23.73 -18.60 0.62
N ASN A 334 -23.08 -19.11 -0.44
CA ASN A 334 -23.27 -20.48 -0.92
C ASN A 334 -22.30 -21.49 -0.30
N SER A 335 -21.18 -21.04 0.28
CA SER A 335 -20.15 -21.91 0.86
C SER A 335 -20.52 -22.37 2.28
N GLU A 336 -20.61 -21.43 3.22
CA GLU A 336 -21.08 -21.66 4.59
C GLU A 336 -21.66 -20.36 5.16
N GLN A 337 -22.79 -20.46 5.85
CA GLN A 337 -23.41 -19.28 6.46
C GLN A 337 -22.55 -18.76 7.62
N VAL A 338 -22.13 -17.49 7.52
CA VAL A 338 -21.47 -16.78 8.62
C VAL A 338 -22.48 -16.44 9.72
N GLU A 339 -22.09 -16.66 10.97
CA GLU A 339 -23.01 -16.58 12.12
C GLU A 339 -22.43 -15.83 13.31
N VAL A 340 -21.10 -15.66 13.38
CA VAL A 340 -20.40 -15.03 14.50
C VAL A 340 -19.25 -14.14 14.02
N GLY A 341 -18.68 -13.36 14.92
CA GLY A 341 -17.43 -12.62 14.70
C GLY A 341 -16.19 -13.51 14.78
N SER A 342 -15.11 -13.04 14.15
CA SER A 342 -13.79 -13.65 14.30
C SER A 342 -13.28 -13.55 15.74
N ILE A 343 -12.96 -14.69 16.34
CA ILE A 343 -12.36 -14.75 17.68
C ILE A 343 -11.00 -14.06 17.68
N THR A 344 -10.16 -14.35 16.68
CA THR A 344 -8.82 -13.73 16.61
C THR A 344 -8.91 -12.23 16.37
N MET A 345 -9.86 -11.74 15.58
CA MET A 345 -9.96 -10.32 15.29
C MET A 345 -10.56 -9.52 16.46
N TRP A 346 -11.61 -10.03 17.10
CA TRP A 346 -12.42 -9.23 18.03
C TRP A 346 -12.36 -9.67 19.49
N ALA A 347 -11.85 -10.86 19.80
CA ALA A 347 -11.66 -11.32 21.18
C ALA A 347 -10.18 -11.24 21.58
N LEU A 348 -9.84 -10.26 22.41
CA LEU A 348 -8.52 -10.11 23.02
C LEU A 348 -8.59 -10.02 24.54
N PRO A 349 -7.53 -10.48 25.25
CA PRO A 349 -7.38 -10.18 26.67
C PRO A 349 -7.38 -8.66 26.92
N PRO A 350 -7.96 -8.15 28.03
CA PRO A 350 -8.07 -6.71 28.29
C PRO A 350 -6.74 -5.94 28.23
N HIS A 351 -5.64 -6.53 28.73
CA HIS A 351 -4.31 -5.91 28.68
C HIS A 351 -3.75 -5.84 27.27
N PHE A 352 -4.06 -6.83 26.41
CA PHE A 352 -3.71 -6.83 24.99
C PHE A 352 -4.57 -5.87 24.17
N SER A 353 -5.84 -5.67 24.52
CA SER A 353 -6.72 -4.74 23.80
C SER A 353 -6.22 -3.29 23.86
N CYS A 354 -5.59 -2.90 24.97
CA CYS A 354 -5.00 -1.58 25.13
C CYS A 354 -3.58 -1.47 24.54
N SER A 355 -2.78 -2.54 24.60
CA SER A 355 -1.38 -2.53 24.12
C SER A 355 -1.20 -2.93 22.66
N LEU A 356 -2.14 -3.70 22.09
CA LEU A 356 -2.18 -4.12 20.68
C LEU A 356 -3.52 -3.71 20.03
N PRO A 357 -3.80 -2.40 19.89
CA PRO A 357 -4.90 -1.95 19.06
C PRO A 357 -4.80 -2.55 17.67
N LEU A 358 -5.95 -2.80 17.05
CA LEU A 358 -6.01 -3.18 15.65
C LEU A 358 -5.50 -1.98 14.83
N HIS A 359 -4.26 -2.07 14.36
CA HIS A 359 -3.67 -1.03 13.54
C HIS A 359 -3.96 -1.34 12.10
N ASN A 360 -4.35 -0.26 11.43
CA ASN A 360 -4.63 -0.22 10.02
C ASN A 360 -5.26 -1.53 9.51
N ALA A 361 -6.49 -1.90 9.91
CA ALA A 361 -7.10 -3.14 9.41
C ALA A 361 -7.08 -3.13 7.87
N ASP A 362 -6.09 -3.83 7.32
CA ASP A 362 -5.85 -3.82 5.90
C ASP A 362 -6.89 -4.70 5.23
N SER A 363 -7.20 -4.37 3.98
CA SER A 363 -8.21 -5.09 3.22
C SER A 363 -7.54 -6.26 2.50
N ILE A 364 -8.32 -7.28 2.12
CA ILE A 364 -7.82 -8.38 1.27
C ILE A 364 -7.15 -7.84 -0.01
N PHE A 365 -7.64 -6.70 -0.48
CA PHE A 365 -7.14 -5.94 -1.61
C PHE A 365 -5.70 -5.44 -1.45
N ALA A 366 -5.28 -5.09 -0.24
CA ALA A 366 -3.89 -4.70 0.04
C ALA A 366 -2.92 -5.88 -0.11
N THR A 367 -3.44 -7.11 -0.03
CA THR A 367 -2.67 -8.34 -0.13
C THR A 367 -2.59 -8.86 -1.57
N MET A 368 -3.38 -8.31 -2.49
CA MET A 368 -3.47 -8.79 -3.86
C MET A 368 -2.35 -8.20 -4.72
N ASN A 369 -1.64 -9.04 -5.47
CA ASN A 369 -0.91 -8.57 -6.63
C ASN A 369 -1.86 -8.58 -7.83
N LEU A 370 -2.27 -7.39 -8.28
CA LEU A 370 -3.28 -7.26 -9.34
C LEU A 370 -2.86 -7.92 -10.65
N GLU A 371 -1.56 -7.99 -10.94
CA GLU A 371 -1.01 -8.67 -12.13
C GLU A 371 -1.42 -10.14 -12.20
N ASP A 372 -1.59 -10.80 -11.06
CA ASP A 372 -1.94 -12.22 -11.01
C ASP A 372 -3.41 -12.48 -11.43
N TYR A 373 -4.23 -11.42 -11.53
CA TYR A 373 -5.64 -11.49 -11.88
C TYR A 373 -5.96 -10.89 -13.26
N LEU A 374 -4.97 -10.31 -13.94
CA LEU A 374 -5.16 -9.64 -15.23
C LEU A 374 -4.86 -10.58 -16.42
N PRO A 375 -5.61 -10.47 -17.54
CA PRO A 375 -6.85 -9.69 -17.68
C PRO A 375 -8.02 -10.37 -16.98
N VAL A 376 -8.93 -9.58 -16.45
CA VAL A 376 -10.13 -10.12 -15.80
C VAL A 376 -11.18 -10.45 -16.87
N PRO A 377 -11.68 -11.70 -16.97
CA PRO A 377 -12.68 -12.06 -17.97
C PRO A 377 -13.99 -11.28 -17.78
N THR A 378 -14.60 -10.78 -18.85
CA THR A 378 -15.81 -9.93 -18.78
C THR A 378 -16.95 -10.61 -18.01
N ASP A 379 -17.17 -11.91 -18.26
CA ASP A 379 -18.22 -12.70 -17.61
C ASP A 379 -17.71 -13.57 -16.45
N GLY A 380 -16.44 -13.42 -16.05
CA GLY A 380 -15.83 -14.21 -14.99
C GLY A 380 -16.28 -13.83 -13.57
N ALA A 381 -15.73 -14.56 -12.60
CA ALA A 381 -15.86 -14.28 -11.17
C ALA A 381 -15.58 -12.80 -10.83
N ASP A 382 -16.22 -12.29 -9.77
CA ASP A 382 -15.90 -10.97 -9.23
C ASP A 382 -14.53 -10.96 -8.53
N ILE A 383 -13.99 -9.77 -8.26
CA ILE A 383 -12.65 -9.61 -7.70
C ILE A 383 -12.44 -10.31 -6.35
N VAL A 384 -13.49 -10.42 -5.51
CA VAL A 384 -13.40 -11.11 -4.22
C VAL A 384 -13.43 -12.62 -4.44
N GLN A 385 -14.28 -13.12 -5.33
CA GLN A 385 -14.31 -14.52 -5.73
C GLN A 385 -12.98 -14.96 -6.34
N LEU A 386 -12.38 -14.15 -7.23
CA LEU A 386 -11.06 -14.41 -7.79
C LEU A 386 -9.99 -14.53 -6.69
N PHE A 387 -9.99 -13.62 -5.72
CA PHE A 387 -9.10 -13.70 -4.55
C PHE A 387 -9.33 -15.00 -3.76
N VAL A 388 -10.58 -15.34 -3.48
CA VAL A 388 -10.94 -16.54 -2.70
C VAL A 388 -10.50 -17.81 -3.41
N GLU A 389 -10.79 -17.93 -4.71
CA GLU A 389 -10.40 -19.09 -5.53
C GLU A 389 -8.88 -19.26 -5.56
N ASP A 390 -8.13 -18.18 -5.75
CA ASP A 390 -6.66 -18.19 -5.74
C ASP A 390 -6.11 -18.62 -4.37
N ILE A 391 -6.59 -18.01 -3.29
CA ILE A 391 -6.11 -18.33 -1.94
C ILE A 391 -6.51 -19.76 -1.54
N LEU A 392 -7.72 -20.24 -1.86
CA LEU A 392 -8.11 -21.62 -1.58
C LEU A 392 -7.23 -22.63 -2.33
N LYS A 393 -6.91 -22.36 -3.60
CA LYS A 393 -5.96 -23.16 -4.38
C LYS A 393 -4.59 -23.19 -3.72
N LYS A 394 -4.07 -22.03 -3.30
CA LYS A 394 -2.77 -21.90 -2.63
C LYS A 394 -2.74 -22.60 -1.26
N LEU A 395 -3.82 -22.47 -0.47
CA LEU A 395 -3.99 -23.18 0.81
C LEU A 395 -4.01 -24.70 0.60
N GLY A 396 -4.75 -25.19 -0.39
CA GLY A 396 -4.76 -26.62 -0.74
C GLY A 396 -3.38 -27.14 -1.12
N ARG A 397 -2.63 -26.37 -1.91
CA ARG A 397 -1.24 -26.69 -2.27
C ARG A 397 -0.33 -26.76 -1.04
N VAL A 398 -0.34 -25.75 -0.18
CA VAL A 398 0.51 -25.72 1.02
C VAL A 398 0.15 -26.84 1.99
N ARG A 399 -1.15 -27.12 2.18
CA ARG A 399 -1.62 -28.28 2.96
C ARG A 399 -1.04 -29.58 2.42
N ASN A 400 -1.14 -29.83 1.12
CA ASN A 400 -0.64 -31.07 0.53
C ASN A 400 0.87 -31.21 0.78
N LEU A 401 1.64 -30.14 0.63
CA LEU A 401 3.07 -30.16 0.94
C LEU A 401 3.37 -30.50 2.41
N LEU A 402 2.58 -29.98 3.35
CA LEU A 402 2.72 -30.28 4.78
C LEU A 402 2.36 -31.74 5.10
N VAL A 403 1.21 -32.21 4.58
CA VAL A 403 0.70 -33.57 4.82
C VAL A 403 1.62 -34.62 4.20
N ASP A 404 2.20 -34.32 3.03
CA ASP A 404 3.15 -35.20 2.35
C ASP A 404 4.56 -35.17 2.99
N GLY A 405 4.78 -34.34 4.03
CA GLY A 405 6.09 -34.17 4.67
C GLY A 405 7.14 -33.50 3.78
N ARG A 406 6.71 -32.80 2.73
CA ARG A 406 7.59 -32.12 1.76
C ARG A 406 7.96 -30.70 2.21
N LEU A 407 7.11 -30.10 3.03
CA LEU A 407 7.30 -28.80 3.68
C LEU A 407 7.18 -28.99 5.19
N ASP A 408 8.08 -28.37 5.94
CA ASP A 408 7.97 -28.19 7.38
C ASP A 408 7.92 -26.69 7.74
N ILE A 409 7.18 -26.34 8.79
CA ILE A 409 6.98 -24.95 9.23
C ILE A 409 7.33 -24.82 10.70
N ASP A 410 8.35 -23.99 10.97
CA ASP A 410 8.69 -23.47 12.29
C ASP A 410 8.35 -21.99 12.40
N ILE A 411 7.89 -21.57 13.57
CA ILE A 411 7.57 -20.16 13.85
C ILE A 411 8.20 -19.75 15.18
N TRP A 412 8.99 -18.66 15.16
CA TRP A 412 9.72 -18.15 16.33
C TRP A 412 9.18 -16.77 16.72
N GLN A 413 8.94 -16.58 18.03
CA GLN A 413 8.61 -15.27 18.60
C GLN A 413 9.90 -14.57 19.05
N GLU A 414 10.54 -13.86 18.13
CA GLU A 414 11.87 -13.27 18.33
C GLU A 414 12.03 -12.01 17.49
N GLU A 415 12.90 -11.10 17.94
CA GLU A 415 13.26 -9.89 17.20
C GLU A 415 14.62 -10.05 16.53
N VAL A 416 14.71 -9.69 15.24
CA VAL A 416 15.96 -9.77 14.45
C VAL A 416 16.63 -8.40 14.42
N THR A 417 17.49 -8.14 15.41
CA THR A 417 18.25 -6.88 15.54
C THR A 417 19.74 -7.17 15.76
N LEU A 418 20.60 -6.16 15.57
CA LEU A 418 22.04 -6.29 15.83
C LEU A 418 22.34 -6.65 17.30
N ASP A 419 21.52 -6.19 18.23
CA ASP A 419 21.68 -6.45 19.66
C ASP A 419 21.30 -7.89 20.03
N ASN A 420 20.38 -8.51 19.28
CA ASN A 420 20.00 -9.90 19.47
C ASN A 420 20.91 -10.87 18.68
N CYS A 421 22.19 -10.90 19.06
CA CYS A 421 23.18 -11.71 18.36
C CYS A 421 22.92 -13.24 18.43
N GLN A 422 22.11 -13.71 19.38
CA GLN A 422 21.76 -15.13 19.50
C GLN A 422 20.79 -15.56 18.40
N VAL A 423 19.78 -14.75 18.11
CA VAL A 423 18.84 -15.01 17.01
C VAL A 423 19.56 -14.97 15.67
N ILE A 424 20.45 -13.99 15.45
CA ILE A 424 21.29 -13.94 14.25
C ILE A 424 22.12 -15.21 14.07
N LYS A 425 22.80 -15.67 15.14
CA LYS A 425 23.59 -16.92 15.10
C LYS A 425 22.71 -18.14 14.82
N ARG A 426 21.53 -18.20 15.41
CA ARG A 426 20.57 -19.28 15.20
C ARG A 426 20.08 -19.31 13.76
N ILE A 427 19.73 -18.16 13.18
CA ILE A 427 19.36 -18.04 11.76
C ILE A 427 20.51 -18.52 10.86
N SER A 428 21.72 -18.01 11.07
CA SER A 428 22.90 -18.41 10.29
C SER A 428 23.19 -19.92 10.39
N SER A 429 22.96 -20.53 11.57
CA SER A 429 23.14 -21.97 11.79
C SER A 429 22.16 -22.86 11.02
N LEU A 430 21.05 -22.30 10.53
CA LEU A 430 20.13 -22.99 9.62
C LEU A 430 20.69 -23.13 8.20
N ALA A 431 21.80 -22.44 7.89
CA ALA A 431 22.36 -22.34 6.54
C ALA A 431 21.30 -21.99 5.48
N PRO A 432 20.60 -20.84 5.63
CA PRO A 432 19.42 -20.53 4.83
C PRO A 432 19.77 -20.38 3.34
N ALA A 433 19.03 -21.08 2.48
CA ALA A 433 19.08 -20.91 1.03
C ALA A 433 18.45 -19.58 0.62
N GLY A 434 17.43 -19.13 1.35
CA GLY A 434 16.83 -17.82 1.14
C GLY A 434 16.34 -17.16 2.42
N ILE A 435 16.39 -15.82 2.45
CA ILE A 435 15.83 -15.01 3.54
C ILE A 435 14.94 -13.92 2.94
N SER A 436 13.66 -13.95 3.27
CA SER A 436 12.73 -12.86 2.98
C SER A 436 12.66 -11.93 4.18
N TRP A 437 13.12 -10.70 3.98
CA TRP A 437 12.85 -9.58 4.86
C TRP A 437 11.51 -8.99 4.43
N SER A 438 10.58 -8.82 5.36
CA SER A 438 9.41 -7.98 5.10
C SER A 438 9.85 -6.52 4.87
N ASN A 439 9.03 -5.55 5.24
CA ASN A 439 9.41 -4.14 5.21
C ASN A 439 10.42 -3.73 6.32
N ILE A 440 11.19 -4.65 6.90
CA ILE A 440 12.17 -4.37 7.99
C ILE A 440 13.16 -3.27 7.59
N LEU A 441 13.58 -3.25 6.33
CA LEU A 441 14.53 -2.26 5.81
C LEU A 441 13.98 -0.82 5.87
N ASP A 442 12.66 -0.64 5.95
CA ASP A 442 12.03 0.67 6.09
C ASP A 442 12.21 1.25 7.50
N TYR A 443 12.58 0.41 8.47
CA TYR A 443 12.69 0.79 9.88
C TYR A 443 14.11 0.73 10.42
N THR A 444 15.01 0.01 9.75
CA THR A 444 16.44 -0.03 10.11
C THR A 444 17.25 0.87 9.16
N ASP A 445 18.31 1.52 9.66
CA ASP A 445 19.27 2.20 8.78
C ASP A 445 19.94 1.18 7.83
N LEU A 446 20.33 1.63 6.64
CA LEU A 446 20.78 0.71 5.59
C LEU A 446 22.05 -0.06 5.99
N ALA A 447 22.95 0.57 6.74
CA ALA A 447 24.21 -0.05 7.17
C ALA A 447 23.96 -1.18 8.17
N SER A 448 23.14 -0.91 9.20
CA SER A 448 22.74 -1.92 10.18
C SER A 448 21.95 -3.04 9.54
N PHE A 449 21.05 -2.73 8.60
CA PHE A 449 20.30 -3.74 7.84
C PHE A 449 21.23 -4.69 7.08
N HIS A 450 22.20 -4.16 6.32
CA HIS A 450 23.19 -4.98 5.63
C HIS A 450 24.04 -5.82 6.60
N ALA A 451 24.42 -5.26 7.74
CA ALA A 451 25.17 -5.99 8.77
C ALA A 451 24.37 -7.16 9.35
N ILE A 452 23.07 -6.99 9.63
CA ILE A 452 22.18 -8.08 10.06
C ILE A 452 22.07 -9.12 8.95
N ALA A 453 21.72 -8.69 7.74
CA ALA A 453 21.46 -9.59 6.62
C ALA A 453 22.67 -10.46 6.30
N THR A 454 23.87 -9.88 6.26
CA THR A 454 25.14 -10.59 6.03
C THR A 454 25.44 -11.61 7.13
N ARG A 455 25.18 -11.27 8.40
CA ARG A 455 25.43 -12.19 9.53
C ARG A 455 24.42 -13.33 9.62
N CYS A 456 23.22 -13.14 9.07
CA CYS A 456 22.21 -14.19 8.96
C CYS A 456 22.45 -15.13 7.77
N SER A 457 23.24 -14.73 6.77
CA SER A 457 23.57 -15.57 5.62
C SER A 457 24.31 -16.84 6.06
N ALA A 458 24.20 -17.88 5.22
CA ALA A 458 24.99 -19.09 5.33
C ALA A 458 26.48 -18.76 5.14
N LYS A 459 27.36 -19.47 5.86
CA LYS A 459 28.82 -19.24 5.79
C LYS A 459 29.46 -19.86 4.56
N ASP A 460 28.96 -21.02 4.14
CA ASP A 460 29.57 -21.87 3.13
C ASP A 460 28.72 -21.99 1.84
N SER A 461 27.62 -21.23 1.74
CA SER A 461 26.73 -21.23 0.58
C SER A 461 26.13 -19.84 0.31
N CYS A 462 25.63 -19.64 -0.91
CA CYS A 462 25.02 -18.38 -1.32
C CYS A 462 23.58 -18.28 -0.79
N THR A 463 23.35 -17.41 0.20
CA THR A 463 22.00 -17.06 0.65
C THR A 463 21.40 -16.02 -0.29
N THR A 464 20.22 -16.31 -0.84
CA THR A 464 19.45 -15.34 -1.61
C THR A 464 18.52 -14.55 -0.69
N HIS A 465 18.71 -13.24 -0.63
CA HIS A 465 17.86 -12.33 0.12
C HIS A 465 16.76 -11.74 -0.75
N TYR A 466 15.59 -11.56 -0.15
CA TYR A 466 14.42 -10.91 -0.74
C TYR A 466 13.96 -9.82 0.23
N ALA A 467 13.60 -8.65 -0.26
CA ALA A 467 13.02 -7.60 0.58
C ALA A 467 12.06 -6.73 -0.21
N TYR A 468 11.19 -5.99 0.48
CA TYR A 468 10.45 -4.92 -0.17
C TYR A 468 10.45 -3.65 0.69
N SER A 469 10.45 -2.50 0.02
CA SER A 469 10.35 -1.19 0.66
C SER A 469 9.07 -0.51 0.26
N MET A 470 8.30 -0.06 1.25
CA MET A 470 7.15 0.82 1.05
C MET A 470 7.50 2.30 1.30
N GLU A 471 8.61 2.56 1.98
CA GLU A 471 8.98 3.90 2.47
C GLU A 471 10.11 4.56 1.68
N TRP A 472 10.76 3.87 0.74
CA TRP A 472 11.85 4.44 -0.09
C TRP A 472 11.45 5.73 -0.81
N VAL A 473 10.17 5.91 -1.12
CA VAL A 473 9.66 7.13 -1.76
C VAL A 473 9.84 8.38 -0.90
N LYS A 474 10.08 8.22 0.40
CA LYS A 474 10.44 9.31 1.33
C LYS A 474 11.92 9.67 1.27
N ASP A 475 12.75 8.80 0.71
CA ASP A 475 14.20 8.97 0.64
C ASP A 475 14.65 9.61 -0.68
N VAL A 476 13.72 9.86 -1.62
CA VAL A 476 14.02 10.39 -2.96
C VAL A 476 13.22 11.65 -3.24
N TYR A 477 13.91 12.75 -3.50
CA TYR A 477 13.28 14.01 -3.88
C TYR A 477 12.69 13.94 -5.30
N GLY A 478 11.45 14.37 -5.49
CA GLY A 478 10.80 14.38 -6.80
C GLY A 478 9.82 13.22 -7.06
N ILE A 479 9.61 12.32 -6.10
CA ILE A 479 8.56 11.32 -6.23
C ILE A 479 7.19 12.00 -6.19
N THR A 480 6.97 12.92 -5.24
CA THR A 480 5.65 13.52 -5.05
C THR A 480 5.39 14.63 -6.07
N LEU A 481 4.13 14.80 -6.50
CA LEU A 481 3.73 15.91 -7.37
C LEU A 481 4.04 17.29 -6.75
N ALA A 482 4.07 17.37 -5.42
CA ALA A 482 4.35 18.60 -4.68
C ALA A 482 5.79 19.10 -4.92
N ASP A 483 6.76 18.20 -5.06
CA ASP A 483 8.16 18.53 -5.32
C ASP A 483 8.33 19.27 -6.65
N TRP A 484 7.53 18.91 -7.65
CA TRP A 484 7.52 19.55 -8.97
C TRP A 484 6.76 20.86 -8.99
N CYS A 485 5.65 20.94 -8.26
CA CYS A 485 4.66 21.99 -8.47
C CYS A 485 4.73 23.14 -7.46
N ARG A 486 5.76 23.18 -6.60
CA ARG A 486 5.90 24.21 -5.57
C ARG A 486 5.90 25.62 -6.21
N GLY A 487 4.89 26.41 -5.91
CA GLY A 487 4.67 27.74 -6.52
C GLY A 487 4.26 27.72 -8.00
N ARG A 488 4.11 26.54 -8.62
CA ARG A 488 3.85 26.33 -10.06
C ARG A 488 2.50 25.64 -10.30
N GLN A 489 1.40 26.28 -9.93
CA GLN A 489 0.05 25.69 -10.05
C GLN A 489 -0.38 25.39 -11.51
N ALA A 490 -0.04 26.27 -12.47
CA ALA A 490 -0.28 26.01 -13.88
C ALA A 490 0.42 24.73 -14.37
N LEU A 491 1.67 24.50 -13.95
CA LEU A 491 2.39 23.25 -14.23
C LEU A 491 1.66 22.06 -13.61
N ARG A 492 1.24 22.16 -12.34
CA ARG A 492 0.44 21.12 -11.67
C ARG A 492 -0.80 20.74 -12.50
N ALA A 493 -1.56 21.72 -12.96
CA ALA A 493 -2.74 21.48 -13.78
C ALA A 493 -2.39 20.75 -15.09
N SER A 494 -1.36 21.20 -15.82
CA SER A 494 -0.90 20.55 -17.05
C SER A 494 -0.46 19.10 -16.83
N LEU A 495 0.26 18.81 -15.74
CA LEU A 495 0.69 17.45 -15.40
C LEU A 495 -0.52 16.54 -15.11
N LEU A 496 -1.54 17.05 -14.43
CA LEU A 496 -2.76 16.31 -14.14
C LEU A 496 -3.56 16.00 -15.42
N ILE A 497 -3.67 16.95 -16.36
CA ILE A 497 -4.32 16.75 -17.66
C ILE A 497 -3.64 15.64 -18.45
N GLU A 498 -2.31 15.64 -18.51
CA GLU A 498 -1.55 14.61 -19.23
C GLU A 498 -1.72 13.24 -18.58
N LEU A 499 -1.82 13.16 -17.25
CA LEU A 499 -2.15 11.90 -16.59
C LEU A 499 -3.56 11.42 -16.92
N GLU A 500 -4.53 12.31 -17.11
CA GLU A 500 -5.91 11.92 -17.40
C GLU A 500 -6.16 11.60 -18.89
N THR A 501 -5.57 12.40 -19.78
CA THR A 501 -5.88 12.39 -21.21
C THR A 501 -4.69 12.04 -22.10
N GLY A 502 -3.50 11.95 -21.52
CA GLY A 502 -2.27 11.64 -22.23
C GLY A 502 -2.24 10.23 -22.78
N LYS A 503 -1.56 10.08 -23.91
CA LYS A 503 -1.44 8.78 -24.62
C LYS A 503 -0.71 7.73 -23.80
N ALA A 504 0.16 8.14 -22.90
CA ALA A 504 1.01 7.23 -22.17
C ALA A 504 0.29 6.43 -21.10
N LEU A 505 -0.64 7.05 -20.36
CA LEU A 505 -1.45 6.28 -19.42
C LEU A 505 -2.34 5.30 -20.17
N GLN A 506 -2.88 5.69 -21.32
CA GLN A 506 -3.67 4.78 -22.18
C GLN A 506 -2.82 3.63 -22.73
N ALA A 507 -1.57 3.90 -23.13
CA ALA A 507 -0.63 2.88 -23.58
C ALA A 507 -0.29 1.91 -22.44
N PHE A 508 0.03 2.41 -21.25
CA PHE A 508 0.22 1.59 -20.04
C PHE A 508 -1.00 0.76 -19.70
N ALA A 509 -2.18 1.39 -19.72
CA ALA A 509 -3.45 0.74 -19.45
C ALA A 509 -3.67 -0.47 -20.37
N LYS A 510 -3.36 -0.27 -21.65
CA LYS A 510 -3.49 -1.28 -22.71
C LYS A 510 -2.45 -2.38 -22.55
N GLU A 511 -1.19 -2.03 -22.30
CA GLU A 511 -0.08 -2.97 -22.19
C GLU A 511 -0.24 -3.89 -20.97
N THR A 512 -0.55 -3.32 -19.81
CA THR A 512 -0.75 -4.05 -18.56
C THR A 512 -2.12 -4.72 -18.47
N GLN A 513 -3.01 -4.41 -19.40
CA GLN A 513 -4.41 -4.85 -19.42
C GLN A 513 -5.20 -4.46 -18.16
N ILE A 514 -4.67 -3.57 -17.33
CA ILE A 514 -5.29 -3.11 -16.08
C ILE A 514 -6.64 -2.43 -16.32
N HIS A 515 -6.88 -1.89 -17.53
CA HIS A 515 -8.17 -1.34 -17.95
C HIS A 515 -9.32 -2.36 -17.95
N SER A 516 -9.02 -3.66 -17.96
CA SER A 516 -10.03 -4.72 -17.82
C SER A 516 -10.61 -4.79 -16.40
N LEU A 517 -9.87 -4.30 -15.40
CA LEU A 517 -10.25 -4.33 -13.99
C LEU A 517 -10.51 -2.93 -13.42
N LEU A 518 -9.64 -1.96 -13.73
CA LEU A 518 -9.64 -0.61 -13.16
C LEU A 518 -9.87 0.47 -14.20
N ALA A 519 -10.73 1.43 -13.87
CA ALA A 519 -10.86 2.66 -14.64
C ALA A 519 -9.57 3.46 -14.50
N LEU A 520 -9.01 3.97 -15.61
CA LEU A 520 -7.78 4.74 -15.62
C LEU A 520 -7.96 6.19 -16.11
N PRO A 521 -7.31 7.18 -15.45
CA PRO A 521 -6.56 7.04 -14.20
C PRO A 521 -7.46 6.56 -13.06
N GLY A 522 -6.90 5.71 -12.19
CA GLY A 522 -7.61 5.20 -11.03
C GLY A 522 -8.20 6.38 -10.27
N PHE A 523 -9.50 6.31 -9.97
CA PHE A 523 -10.23 7.36 -9.24
C PHE A 523 -9.62 7.66 -7.85
N SER A 524 -8.64 6.86 -7.41
CA SER A 524 -7.88 6.98 -6.17
C SER A 524 -6.83 8.11 -6.11
N CYS A 525 -6.64 8.91 -7.18
CA CYS A 525 -5.91 10.20 -7.24
C CYS A 525 -4.86 10.25 -8.39
N PRO A 526 -4.93 11.22 -9.31
CA PRO A 526 -3.87 11.46 -10.29
C PRO A 526 -2.48 11.66 -9.66
N SER A 527 -2.38 12.17 -8.42
CA SER A 527 -1.07 12.28 -7.75
C SER A 527 -0.47 10.92 -7.38
N ARG A 528 -1.27 9.87 -7.16
CA ARG A 528 -0.75 8.51 -6.93
C ARG A 528 -0.24 7.91 -8.23
N MET A 529 -0.96 8.15 -9.33
CA MET A 529 -0.48 7.79 -10.65
C MET A 529 0.81 8.55 -10.99
N TRP A 530 0.89 9.85 -10.67
CA TRP A 530 2.13 10.64 -10.76
C TRP A 530 3.26 9.99 -9.97
N MET A 531 3.01 9.63 -8.71
CA MET A 531 4.03 9.01 -7.87
C MET A 531 4.47 7.65 -8.39
N TYR A 532 3.56 6.84 -8.93
CA TYR A 532 3.91 5.59 -9.60
C TYR A 532 4.81 5.83 -10.82
N VAL A 533 4.40 6.78 -11.67
CA VAL A 533 5.13 7.25 -12.84
C VAL A 533 6.55 7.71 -12.49
N THR A 534 6.70 8.62 -11.52
CA THR A 534 8.01 9.13 -11.11
C THR A 534 8.81 8.06 -10.37
N ALA A 535 8.16 7.19 -9.59
CA ALA A 535 8.81 6.08 -8.91
C ALA A 535 9.52 5.14 -9.91
N MET A 536 8.90 4.82 -11.05
CA MET A 536 9.55 3.99 -12.08
C MET A 536 10.87 4.57 -12.58
N HIS A 537 11.03 5.89 -12.57
CA HIS A 537 12.23 6.54 -13.08
C HIS A 537 13.26 6.81 -11.99
N LEU A 538 12.82 7.02 -10.75
CA LEU A 538 13.67 7.49 -9.67
C LEU A 538 14.12 6.37 -8.71
N TYR A 539 13.50 5.17 -8.78
CA TYR A 539 13.92 4.03 -7.98
C TYR A 539 15.38 3.57 -8.21
N PRO A 540 15.98 3.68 -9.42
CA PRO A 540 17.35 3.21 -9.63
C PRO A 540 18.35 3.91 -8.72
N SER A 541 18.22 5.23 -8.50
CA SER A 541 19.09 6.00 -7.61
C SER A 541 19.03 5.50 -6.15
N TRP A 542 17.83 5.15 -5.67
CA TRP A 542 17.66 4.59 -4.33
C TRP A 542 18.24 3.18 -4.23
N VAL A 543 18.07 2.37 -5.27
CA VAL A 543 18.65 1.05 -5.38
C VAL A 543 20.19 1.09 -5.39
N GLU A 544 20.79 2.05 -6.11
CA GLU A 544 22.22 2.28 -6.09
C GLU A 544 22.73 2.66 -4.70
N ARG A 545 21.99 3.51 -3.96
CA ARG A 545 22.31 3.82 -2.56
C ARG A 545 22.31 2.57 -1.70
N PHE A 546 21.26 1.76 -1.77
CA PHE A 546 21.15 0.49 -1.05
C PHE A 546 22.39 -0.39 -1.26
N VAL A 547 22.81 -0.59 -2.51
CA VAL A 547 24.02 -1.37 -2.84
C VAL A 547 25.32 -0.66 -2.40
N SER A 548 25.39 0.66 -2.51
CA SER A 548 26.63 1.38 -2.14
C SER A 548 26.93 1.28 -0.64
N VAL A 549 25.90 1.31 0.21
CA VAL A 549 26.04 1.19 1.66
C VAL A 549 26.54 -0.21 2.04
N SER A 550 26.18 -1.24 1.29
CA SER A 550 26.70 -2.60 1.51
C SER A 550 28.20 -2.72 1.21
N SER A 551 28.74 -1.91 0.31
CA SER A 551 30.16 -1.95 -0.09
C SER A 551 31.10 -1.38 0.97
N ALA A 552 30.57 -0.71 1.99
CA ALA A 552 31.29 -0.37 3.23
C ALA A 552 31.37 -1.58 4.20
N ALA A 553 30.62 -2.66 3.94
CA ALA A 553 30.77 -3.96 4.57
C ALA A 553 31.64 -4.86 3.65
N PRO A 554 32.39 -5.84 4.21
CA PRO A 554 33.44 -6.58 3.48
C PRO A 554 32.97 -7.56 2.38
N ALA A 555 31.76 -7.42 1.83
CA ALA A 555 31.19 -8.35 0.84
C ALA A 555 30.66 -7.62 -0.41
N SER A 556 30.96 -8.15 -1.60
CA SER A 556 30.34 -7.72 -2.85
C SER A 556 28.87 -8.14 -2.88
N VAL A 557 27.97 -7.23 -3.23
CA VAL A 557 26.54 -7.50 -3.41
C VAL A 557 26.23 -7.66 -4.90
N THR A 558 25.62 -8.80 -5.25
CA THR A 558 25.01 -9.00 -6.57
C THR A 558 23.53 -8.71 -6.45
N LEU A 559 23.08 -7.59 -7.00
CA LEU A 559 21.68 -7.17 -6.93
C LEU A 559 20.94 -7.44 -8.22
N ARG A 560 19.74 -8.01 -8.09
CA ARG A 560 18.69 -7.99 -9.11
C ARG A 560 17.46 -7.29 -8.53
N SER A 561 17.14 -6.09 -9.02
CA SER A 561 15.83 -5.50 -8.75
C SER A 561 14.76 -6.37 -9.44
N LEU A 562 13.73 -6.77 -8.67
CA LEU A 562 12.61 -7.55 -9.21
C LEU A 562 11.53 -6.65 -9.85
N GLY A 563 11.64 -5.34 -9.63
CA GLY A 563 10.75 -4.33 -10.17
C GLY A 563 9.87 -3.68 -9.12
N ILE A 564 8.93 -2.87 -9.60
CA ILE A 564 7.86 -2.26 -8.81
C ILE A 564 6.57 -2.90 -9.28
N CYS A 565 5.72 -3.34 -8.34
CA CYS A 565 4.42 -3.91 -8.70
C CYS A 565 3.48 -2.83 -9.23
N LEU A 566 2.55 -3.24 -10.11
CA LEU A 566 1.46 -2.37 -10.53
C LEU A 566 0.81 -1.68 -9.34
N PRO A 567 0.36 -0.43 -9.54
CA PRO A 567 -0.16 0.35 -8.44
C PRO A 567 -1.42 -0.31 -7.93
N CYS A 568 -1.37 -1.00 -6.78
CA CYS A 568 -2.59 -1.34 -6.06
C CYS A 568 -3.17 -0.01 -5.55
N ILE A 569 -4.08 0.56 -6.35
CA ILE A 569 -4.86 1.75 -6.01
C ILE A 569 -5.57 1.64 -4.63
N MET A 570 -5.68 0.41 -4.12
CA MET A 570 -6.30 0.03 -2.85
C MET A 570 -5.30 0.06 -1.67
N HIS A 571 -4.01 0.29 -1.93
CA HIS A 571 -2.98 0.43 -0.91
C HIS A 571 -2.92 1.89 -0.40
N ARG A 572 -2.95 2.06 0.93
CA ARG A 572 -2.97 3.39 1.58
C ARG A 572 -1.64 4.12 1.43
N ARG A 573 -0.54 3.36 1.49
CA ARG A 573 0.81 3.85 1.20
C ARG A 573 1.04 3.70 -0.29
N PHE A 574 1.75 4.62 -0.91
CA PHE A 574 1.90 4.70 -2.36
C PHE A 574 2.22 3.32 -2.95
N PRO A 575 1.56 2.90 -4.03
CA PRO A 575 1.76 1.56 -4.54
C PRO A 575 2.99 1.56 -5.44
N THR A 576 4.11 1.84 -4.81
CA THR A 576 5.44 2.02 -5.38
C THR A 576 6.40 1.04 -4.74
N ASN A 577 5.91 -0.04 -4.13
CA ASN A 577 6.74 -0.99 -3.42
C ASN A 577 7.86 -1.46 -4.34
N ILE A 578 9.11 -1.23 -3.94
CA ILE A 578 10.26 -1.80 -4.65
C ILE A 578 10.51 -3.18 -4.06
N TYR A 579 10.63 -4.17 -4.93
CA TYR A 579 11.01 -5.53 -4.57
C TYR A 579 12.47 -5.78 -4.94
N LEU A 580 13.26 -6.21 -3.95
CA LEU A 580 14.70 -6.43 -4.05
C LEU A 580 15.01 -7.92 -3.95
N LYS A 581 15.95 -8.39 -4.78
CA LYS A 581 16.56 -9.72 -4.67
C LYS A 581 18.08 -9.61 -4.80
N TRP A 582 18.83 -10.11 -3.82
CA TRP A 582 20.30 -10.02 -3.86
C TRP A 582 20.97 -11.17 -3.12
N SER A 583 22.28 -11.28 -3.26
CA SER A 583 23.14 -12.14 -2.46
C SER A 583 24.45 -11.43 -2.10
N TYR A 584 25.10 -11.91 -1.03
CA TYR A 584 26.44 -11.48 -0.63
C TYR A 584 27.45 -12.53 -1.13
N GLY A 585 28.43 -12.16 -1.97
CA GLY A 585 29.45 -13.10 -2.47
C GLY A 585 30.14 -12.70 -3.79
N HIS A 586 31.19 -13.44 -4.15
CA HIS A 586 31.99 -13.29 -5.39
C HIS A 586 31.36 -14.06 -6.57
N GLU A 587 30.23 -13.62 -7.11
CA GLU A 587 29.84 -14.02 -8.46
C GLU A 587 29.85 -12.81 -9.39
N SER A 588 30.69 -12.89 -10.42
CA SER A 588 30.90 -11.87 -11.43
C SER A 588 30.23 -12.29 -12.73
N SER A 589 28.89 -12.25 -12.77
CA SER A 589 28.13 -12.14 -14.02
C SER A 589 26.64 -12.19 -13.73
N GLY A 590 26.03 -11.04 -13.49
CA GLY A 590 24.59 -10.91 -13.42
C GLY A 590 24.19 -9.51 -13.84
N GLY A 591 23.94 -9.31 -15.14
CA GLY A 591 23.37 -8.06 -15.62
C GLY A 591 21.99 -7.80 -15.00
N THR A 592 21.68 -6.53 -14.77
CA THR A 592 20.38 -6.07 -14.30
C THR A 592 19.29 -6.47 -15.29
N GLN A 593 18.60 -7.59 -15.07
CA GLN A 593 17.40 -7.94 -15.83
C GLN A 593 16.17 -7.30 -15.18
N VAL A 594 15.78 -6.16 -15.75
CA VAL A 594 14.54 -5.43 -15.49
C VAL A 594 13.36 -6.21 -16.09
N SER A 595 12.22 -6.27 -15.37
CA SER A 595 10.98 -6.91 -15.85
C SER A 595 10.59 -6.41 -17.26
N GLN A 596 10.07 -7.29 -18.11
CA GLN A 596 9.60 -6.94 -19.46
C GLN A 596 8.52 -5.84 -19.44
N ALA A 597 7.69 -5.79 -18.39
CA ALA A 597 6.70 -4.73 -18.19
C ALA A 597 7.34 -3.36 -17.90
N ILE A 598 8.51 -3.34 -17.25
CA ILE A 598 9.24 -2.09 -16.98
C ILE A 598 9.99 -1.62 -18.25
N GLN A 599 10.49 -2.54 -19.08
CA GLN A 599 11.21 -2.19 -20.32
C GLN A 599 10.30 -1.53 -21.37
N SER A 600 9.06 -2.00 -21.52
CA SER A 600 8.09 -1.39 -22.45
C SER A 600 7.42 -0.14 -21.86
N PHE A 601 7.28 -0.07 -20.53
CA PHE A 601 6.79 1.12 -19.84
C PHE A 601 7.79 2.28 -19.86
N ASP A 602 9.10 2.03 -19.73
CA ASP A 602 10.15 3.07 -19.73
C ASP A 602 10.17 3.90 -21.03
N ALA A 603 9.85 3.28 -22.19
CA ALA A 603 9.73 3.98 -23.47
C ALA A 603 8.54 4.96 -23.52
N THR A 604 7.39 4.53 -22.99
CA THR A 604 6.11 5.27 -22.98
C THR A 604 6.11 6.39 -21.94
N LEU A 605 6.77 6.16 -20.80
CA LEU A 605 6.81 7.08 -19.68
C LEU A 605 7.95 8.09 -19.80
N SER A 606 9.07 7.69 -20.40
CA SER A 606 10.08 8.64 -20.88
C SER A 606 9.48 9.65 -21.86
N GLU A 607 8.41 9.32 -22.59
CA GLU A 607 7.68 10.26 -23.44
C GLU A 607 6.81 11.23 -22.60
N VAL A 608 6.12 10.77 -21.54
CA VAL A 608 5.41 11.64 -20.58
C VAL A 608 6.37 12.59 -19.91
N VAL A 609 7.46 12.08 -19.36
CA VAL A 609 8.50 12.88 -18.71
C VAL A 609 9.13 13.82 -19.73
N ARG A 610 9.42 13.41 -20.97
CA ARG A 610 9.93 14.32 -22.01
C ARG A 610 8.92 15.38 -22.46
N ASN A 611 7.62 15.07 -22.50
CA ASN A 611 6.56 15.99 -22.92
C ASN A 611 6.16 16.95 -21.79
N LEU A 612 6.24 16.49 -20.54
CA LEU A 612 5.87 17.25 -19.34
C LEU A 612 7.03 18.02 -18.73
N LEU A 613 8.26 17.55 -18.90
CA LEU A 613 9.45 18.27 -18.50
C LEU A 613 9.92 19.14 -19.66
N PRO A 614 9.91 20.48 -19.53
CA PRO A 614 10.49 21.32 -20.56
C PRO A 614 11.94 20.88 -20.78
N ALA A 615 12.24 20.41 -21.99
CA ALA A 615 13.57 20.06 -22.43
C ALA A 615 14.54 21.15 -21.98
N LYS A 616 15.48 20.80 -21.08
CA LYS A 616 16.64 21.60 -20.67
C LYS A 616 16.46 23.11 -20.88
N ARG A 617 15.82 23.80 -19.93
CA ARG A 617 16.23 25.15 -19.57
C ARG A 617 16.99 25.11 -18.24
N CYS A 618 18.09 24.37 -18.26
CA CYS A 618 19.24 24.67 -17.42
C CYS A 618 20.28 25.30 -18.34
N GLN A 619 20.22 26.63 -18.42
CA GLN A 619 21.40 27.47 -18.51
C GLN A 619 21.51 28.20 -17.18
#